data_AF-A0A964ZSD7-F1
#
_entry.id   AF-A0A964ZSD7-F1
#
_cell.length_a   1.000
_cell.length_b   1.000
_cell.length_c   1.000
_cell.angle_alpha   90.00
_cell.angle_beta   90.00
_cell.angle_gamma   90.00
#
_symmetry.space_group_name_H-M   'P 1'
#
loop_
_entity.id
_entity.type
_entity.pdbx_description
1 polymer ?
#
loop_
_entity_poly.entity_id
_entity_poly.type
_entity_poly.pdbx_seq_one_letter_code
_entity_poly.pdbx_strand_id
1 'polypeptide(L)'
;LALSTAARHGLELGGARPAIATPALLHGATIITVCDQAHDDLPRTIAGPGAQPMSRLHWSVPDPVAIGSARAFERAYEEIAERITPLSSTTPSTPTTRGNQQ
;
A
#
# COMPACT_ATOMS: atom_id res chain seq x y z
N LEU A 1 -3.45 20.46 0.16
CA LEU A 1 -3.27 19.89 1.52
C LEU A 1 -2.41 18.62 1.49
N ALA A 2 -2.80 17.55 0.80
CA ALA A 2 -1.99 16.32 0.67
C ALA A 2 -0.52 16.56 0.24
N LEU A 3 -0.31 17.23 -0.90
CA LEU A 3 1.04 17.56 -1.39
C LEU A 3 1.83 18.42 -0.40
N SER A 4 1.17 19.35 0.29
CA SER A 4 1.81 20.22 1.28
C SER A 4 2.22 19.46 2.54
N THR A 5 1.38 18.52 3.00
CA THR A 5 1.72 17.59 4.09
C THR A 5 2.89 16.71 3.70
N ALA A 6 2.85 16.10 2.52
CA ALA A 6 3.95 15.28 2.02
C ALA A 6 5.27 16.05 1.94
N ALA A 7 5.27 17.26 1.38
CA ALA A 7 6.45 18.11 1.30
C ALA A 7 7.03 18.47 2.68
N ARG A 8 6.18 18.74 3.69
CA ARG A 8 6.64 18.98 5.07
C ARG A 8 7.39 17.80 5.67
N HIS A 9 7.04 16.58 5.25
CA HIS A 9 7.68 15.34 5.67
C HIS A 9 8.76 14.84 4.70
N GLY A 10 9.17 15.66 3.72
CA GLY A 10 10.20 15.30 2.75
C GLY A 10 9.79 14.24 1.73
N LEU A 11 8.49 14.02 1.52
CA LEU A 11 7.96 13.12 0.51
C LEU A 11 7.62 13.84 -0.79
N GLU A 12 8.29 13.45 -1.87
CA GLU A 12 8.05 13.95 -3.21
C GLU A 12 6.91 13.18 -3.90
N LEU A 13 5.70 13.72 -3.84
CA LEU A 13 4.52 13.15 -4.52
C LEU A 13 4.24 13.76 -5.89
N GLY A 14 5.02 14.75 -6.34
CA GLY A 14 4.76 15.50 -7.58
C GLY A 14 4.77 14.65 -8.86
N GLY A 15 5.49 13.52 -8.85
CA GLY A 15 5.50 12.54 -9.94
C GLY A 15 4.39 11.49 -9.85
N ALA A 16 3.70 11.38 -8.72
CA ALA A 16 2.66 10.37 -8.53
C ALA A 16 1.39 10.76 -9.29
N ARG A 17 0.87 9.82 -10.09
CA ARG A 17 -0.38 9.97 -10.83
C ARG A 17 -1.39 8.96 -10.30
N PRO A 18 -2.63 9.36 -9.98
CA PRO A 18 -3.70 8.40 -9.73
C PRO A 18 -3.82 7.42 -10.89
N ALA A 19 -3.87 6.13 -10.59
CA ALA A 19 -3.96 5.07 -11.57
C ALA A 19 -4.96 4.01 -11.10
N ILE A 20 -5.62 3.36 -12.05
CA ILE A 20 -6.52 2.24 -11.76
C ILE A 20 -5.67 1.04 -11.37
N ALA A 21 -6.05 0.36 -10.29
CA ALA A 21 -5.42 -0.87 -9.87
C ALA A 21 -5.78 -2.00 -10.84
N THR A 22 -4.81 -2.44 -11.65
CA THR A 22 -5.01 -3.52 -12.64
C THR A 22 -4.48 -4.85 -12.11
N PRO A 23 -5.02 -6.02 -12.52
CA PRO A 23 -4.50 -7.32 -12.10
C PRO A 23 -2.99 -7.48 -12.29
N ALA A 24 -2.44 -6.92 -13.37
CA ALA A 24 -0.99 -6.95 -13.64
C ALA A 24 -0.17 -6.19 -12.59
N LEU A 25 -0.66 -5.04 -12.11
CA LEU A 25 0.00 -4.27 -11.04
C LEU A 25 -0.07 -4.97 -9.69
N LEU A 26 -1.12 -5.76 -9.48
CA LEU A 26 -1.42 -6.35 -8.18
C LEU A 26 -0.73 -7.72 -8.01
N HIS A 27 -0.40 -8.42 -9.10
CA HIS A 27 0.17 -9.77 -9.05
C HIS A 27 1.46 -9.82 -8.22
N GLY A 28 1.46 -10.63 -7.15
CA GLY A 28 2.62 -10.86 -6.29
C GLY A 28 2.95 -9.71 -5.34
N ALA A 29 2.15 -8.65 -5.35
CA ALA A 29 2.32 -7.49 -4.49
C ALA A 29 1.60 -7.68 -3.14
N THR A 30 2.07 -6.95 -2.13
CA THR A 30 1.32 -6.69 -0.90
C THR A 30 0.44 -5.48 -1.13
N ILE A 31 -0.87 -5.65 -1.05
CA ILE A 31 -1.85 -4.60 -1.29
C ILE A 31 -2.40 -4.10 0.04
N ILE A 32 -2.27 -2.79 0.27
CA ILE A 32 -2.78 -2.12 1.46
C ILE A 32 -3.94 -1.21 1.03
N THR A 33 -5.16 -1.55 1.45
CA THR A 33 -6.36 -0.74 1.24
C THR A 33 -6.61 0.13 2.47
N VAL A 34 -6.87 1.43 2.29
CA VAL A 34 -6.97 2.41 3.39
C VAL A 34 -8.41 2.77 3.80
N CYS A 35 -9.41 2.21 3.12
CA CYS A 35 -10.82 2.32 3.49
C CYS A 35 -11.56 1.02 3.17
N ASP A 36 -12.72 0.83 3.80
CA ASP A 36 -13.53 -0.39 3.65
C ASP A 36 -14.00 -0.55 2.21
N GLN A 37 -14.47 0.54 1.59
CA GLN A 37 -14.90 0.54 0.20
C GLN A 37 -13.81 0.05 -0.75
N ALA A 38 -12.57 0.54 -0.60
CA ALA A 38 -11.45 0.09 -1.41
C ALA A 38 -11.08 -1.39 -1.14
N HIS A 39 -11.29 -1.88 0.09
CA HIS A 39 -11.09 -3.28 0.41
C HIS A 39 -12.13 -4.18 -0.27
N ASP A 40 -13.39 -3.77 -0.26
CA ASP A 40 -14.49 -4.52 -0.84
C ASP A 40 -14.42 -4.54 -2.37
N ASP A 41 -14.05 -3.41 -2.98
CA ASP A 41 -13.90 -3.28 -4.44
C ASP A 41 -12.68 -4.05 -4.98
N LEU A 42 -11.69 -4.38 -4.12
CA LEU A 42 -10.51 -5.12 -4.52
C LEU A 42 -10.86 -6.61 -4.76
N PRO A 43 -10.68 -7.15 -5.99
CA PRO A 43 -11.05 -8.52 -6.30
C PRO A 43 -10.36 -9.53 -5.39
N ARG A 44 -11.08 -10.55 -4.92
CA ARG A 44 -10.53 -11.61 -4.04
C ARG A 44 -9.64 -12.61 -4.77
N THR A 45 -9.75 -12.68 -6.10
CA THR A 45 -9.20 -13.76 -6.95
C THR A 45 -8.32 -13.25 -8.08
N ILE A 46 -7.62 -12.13 -7.89
CA ILE A 46 -6.66 -11.58 -8.88
C ILE A 46 -5.41 -12.46 -9.08
N ALA A 47 -5.27 -13.55 -8.30
CA ALA A 47 -4.35 -14.63 -8.61
C ALA A 47 -4.96 -15.52 -9.71
N GLY A 48 -4.37 -15.50 -10.92
CA GLY A 48 -4.72 -16.47 -11.96
C GLY A 48 -4.50 -17.91 -11.49
N PRO A 49 -4.98 -18.93 -12.24
CA PRO A 49 -4.76 -20.33 -11.88
C PRO A 49 -3.27 -20.62 -11.64
N GLY A 50 -2.90 -21.07 -10.44
CA GLY A 50 -1.51 -21.37 -10.06
C GLY A 50 -0.65 -20.19 -9.60
N ALA A 51 -1.21 -18.98 -9.47
CA ALA A 51 -0.50 -17.82 -8.93
C ALA A 51 -0.45 -17.83 -7.40
N GLN A 52 0.61 -17.23 -6.84
CA GLN A 52 0.73 -17.05 -5.39
C GLN A 52 -0.35 -16.10 -4.87
N PRO A 53 -0.96 -16.37 -3.71
CA PRO A 53 -1.97 -15.49 -3.14
C PRO A 53 -1.35 -14.13 -2.79
N MET A 54 -2.03 -13.04 -3.18
CA MET A 54 -1.65 -11.70 -2.74
C MET A 54 -1.84 -11.54 -1.24
N SER A 55 -0.88 -10.87 -0.59
CA SER A 55 -1.07 -10.37 0.77
C SER A 55 -1.98 -9.14 0.71
N ARG A 56 -3.11 -9.18 1.42
CA ARG A 56 -4.09 -8.09 1.49
C ARG A 56 -4.17 -7.59 2.93
N LEU A 57 -3.81 -6.33 3.13
CA LEU A 57 -3.97 -5.63 4.40
C LEU A 57 -5.03 -4.54 4.24
N HIS A 58 -5.83 -4.36 5.29
CA HIS A 58 -6.81 -3.29 5.37
C HIS A 58 -6.51 -2.42 6.58
N TRP A 59 -6.42 -1.12 6.36
CA TRP A 59 -6.36 -0.10 7.39
C TRP A 59 -7.56 0.81 7.20
N SER A 60 -8.22 1.18 8.29
CA SER A 60 -9.31 2.16 8.25
C SER A 60 -8.73 3.52 8.61
N VAL A 61 -8.29 4.27 7.59
CA VAL A 61 -7.72 5.62 7.76
C VAL A 61 -8.84 6.64 7.52
N PRO A 62 -9.13 7.55 8.47
CA PRO A 62 -10.14 8.58 8.28
C PRO A 62 -9.88 9.43 7.03
N ASP A 63 -10.89 9.64 6.20
CA ASP A 63 -10.75 10.44 4.97
C ASP A 63 -10.44 11.91 5.32
N PRO A 64 -9.22 12.41 5.03
CA PRO A 64 -8.86 13.79 5.35
C PRO A 64 -9.55 14.81 4.44
N VAL A 65 -10.06 14.40 3.27
CA VAL A 65 -10.80 15.27 2.35
C VAL A 65 -12.17 15.62 2.93
N ALA A 66 -12.87 14.63 3.51
CA ALA A 66 -14.15 14.85 4.18
C ALA A 66 -14.08 15.91 5.30
N ILE A 67 -12.95 15.96 6.02
CA ILE A 67 -12.71 16.96 7.10
C ILE A 67 -12.16 18.28 6.54
N GLY A 68 -11.35 18.23 5.48
CA GLY A 68 -10.88 19.40 4.74
C GLY A 68 -9.86 20.29 5.46
N SER A 69 -9.18 19.80 6.50
CA SER A 69 -8.23 20.60 7.30
C SER A 69 -6.79 20.07 7.22
N ALA A 70 -5.79 20.95 7.33
CA ALA A 70 -4.38 20.54 7.36
C ALA A 70 -4.09 19.49 8.45
N ARG A 71 -4.70 19.64 9.63
CA ARG A 71 -4.59 18.68 10.73
C ARG A 71 -5.12 17.30 10.36
N ALA A 72 -6.21 17.21 9.60
CA ALA A 72 -6.72 15.92 9.16
C ALA A 72 -5.73 15.20 8.22
N PHE A 73 -5.09 15.93 7.31
CA PHE A 73 -4.04 15.37 6.45
C PHE A 73 -2.80 14.94 7.25
N GLU A 74 -2.39 15.71 8.27
CA GLU A 74 -1.30 15.27 9.18
C GLU A 74 -1.65 13.99 9.91
N ARG A 75 -2.87 13.86 10.43
CA ARG A 75 -3.32 12.64 11.11
C ARG A 75 -3.32 11.43 10.19
N ALA A 76 -3.85 11.57 8.98
CA ALA A 76 -3.81 10.50 7.98
C ALA A 76 -2.37 10.11 7.62
N TYR A 77 -1.46 11.09 7.51
CA TYR A 77 -0.05 10.84 7.27
C TYR A 77 0.61 10.06 8.42
N GLU A 78 0.48 10.55 9.67
CA GLU A 78 1.02 9.93 10.88
C GLU A 78 0.57 8.46 10.97
N GLU A 79 -0.72 8.23 10.79
CA GLU A 79 -1.34 6.92 10.87
C GLU A 79 -0.82 5.94 9.79
N ILE A 80 -0.62 6.42 8.55
CA ILE A 80 -0.05 5.60 7.47
C ILE A 80 1.44 5.34 7.73
N ALA A 81 2.20 6.37 8.14
CA ALA A 81 3.64 6.29 8.36
C ALA A 81 4.00 5.34 9.51
N GLU A 82 3.26 5.39 10.62
CA GLU A 82 3.44 4.50 11.76
C GLU A 82 3.24 3.03 11.37
N ARG A 83 2.25 2.74 10.52
CA ARG A 83 1.95 1.36 10.10
C ARG A 83 2.85 0.83 8.99
N ILE A 84 3.37 1.69 8.12
CA ILE A 84 4.27 1.27 7.04
C ILE A 84 5.71 1.04 7.50
N THR A 85 6.14 1.77 8.55
CA THR A 85 7.48 1.66 9.13
C THR A 85 7.88 0.22 9.47
N PRO A 86 7.11 -0.57 10.26
CA PRO A 86 7.46 -1.95 10.57
C PRO A 86 7.45 -2.89 9.36
N LEU A 87 6.66 -2.59 8.32
CA LEU A 87 6.61 -3.40 7.09
C LEU A 87 7.88 -3.24 6.25
N SER A 88 8.52 -2.07 6.31
CA SER A 88 9.72 -1.75 5.55
C SER A 88 10.97 -2.49 6.04
N SER A 89 10.94 -2.96 7.29
CA SER A 89 12.03 -3.72 7.93
C SER A 89 12.08 -5.19 7.49
N THR A 90 11.03 -5.68 6.84
CA THR A 90 10.92 -7.08 6.41
C THR A 90 11.35 -7.20 4.96
N THR A 91 12.66 -7.25 4.70
CA THR A 91 13.18 -7.77 3.43
C THR A 91 12.78 -9.24 3.32
N PRO A 92 12.10 -9.69 2.25
CA PRO A 92 11.88 -11.10 2.04
C PRO A 92 13.25 -11.76 1.85
N SER A 93 13.61 -12.69 2.75
CA SER A 93 14.73 -13.60 2.52
C SER A 93 14.46 -14.35 1.24
N THR A 94 15.23 -14.04 0.20
CA THR A 94 15.24 -14.77 -1.06
C THR A 94 15.42 -16.26 -0.74
N PRO A 95 14.53 -17.17 -1.18
CA PRO A 95 14.78 -18.60 -1.02
C PRO A 95 15.99 -18.94 -1.89
N THR A 96 17.14 -19.17 -1.24
CA THR A 96 18.31 -19.78 -1.88
C THR A 96 17.87 -21.14 -2.42
N THR A 97 17.68 -21.22 -3.75
CA THR A 97 17.62 -22.48 -4.46
C THR A 97 18.97 -23.18 -4.27
N ARG A 98 19.05 -24.08 -3.28
CA ARG A 98 20.11 -25.08 -3.22
C ARG A 98 19.87 -26.07 -4.36
N GLY A 99 20.44 -25.77 -5.51
CA GLY A 99 20.63 -26.74 -6.57
C GLY A 99 21.64 -27.78 -6.09
N ASN A 100 21.17 -29.03 -5.94
CA ASN A 100 21.99 -30.22 -5.82
C ASN A 100 23.02 -30.24 -6.96
N GLN A 101 24.31 -30.35 -6.62
CA GLN A 101 25.31 -30.83 -7.55
C GLN A 101 25.63 -32.28 -7.23
N GLN A 102 25.19 -33.12 -8.17
CA GLN A 102 25.73 -34.43 -8.60
C GLN A 102 25.94 -35.52 -7.57
#